data_AF-A0A949TJF0-F1
#
_entry.id   AF-A0A949TJF0-F1
#
_cell.length_a   1.000
_cell.length_b   1.000
_cell.length_c   1.000
_cell.angle_alpha   90.00
_cell.angle_beta   90.00
_cell.angle_gamma   90.00
#
_symmetry.space_group_name_H-M   'P 1'
#
loop_
_entity.id
_entity.type
_entity.pdbx_description
1 polymer ?
#
loop_
_entity_poly.entity_id
_entity_poly.type
_entity_poly.pdbx_seq_one_letter_code
_entity_poly.pdbx_strand_id
1 'polypeptide(L)'
;MKLLLDLIGNLSSFATLHSWIKEQYKSRTSKVNMHKLDNIDLKIREKILREIKGEYDIEKLDDFVAKHSLNFKNRGLSILFSEDERKETIGDYIKKNSACDKDKTANILNEYFDLLNEYLFKNLSFETKFLKKCINDEGEHIIETIEEILDDKLKCENIYKDVPYSQAIISRCNSINSLLLNNMSIDLWRKSVDTDYLAADNLANVFLRVEKLLQSFNIDKFDRLSGNSSNEPIESLMQFVLTSASDFSVELNEYYNKVIIPTVNCINGYEDKDKDFHMSIGALGLYNDNSDEKIYRCVMNNLLTFFTKVCDVLSELWKDKNYEYIENIVSNEMHKYIYHRIKYHFDDKSKLMLKMIYDRNLILDTDLANEFGYNISYVRKTLYSATKAFLGYKYNDKKSTKLYIDGAYRATIKKYYNELFNGVAYEE
;
A
#
# COMPACT_ATOMS: atom_id res chain seq x y z
N MET A 1 -16.15 24.52 -11.31
CA MET A 1 -16.56 24.98 -9.95
C MET A 1 -18.08 24.95 -9.75
N LYS A 2 -18.89 25.44 -10.71
CA LYS A 2 -20.36 25.41 -10.67
C LYS A 2 -20.95 23.98 -10.55
N LEU A 3 -20.47 23.06 -11.38
CA LEU A 3 -20.87 21.63 -11.37
C LEU A 3 -20.57 20.89 -10.05
N LEU A 4 -19.47 21.23 -9.37
CA LEU A 4 -19.11 20.58 -8.10
C LEU A 4 -20.02 21.07 -6.96
N LEU A 5 -20.41 22.34 -6.99
CA LEU A 5 -21.35 22.94 -6.03
C LEU A 5 -22.78 22.41 -6.24
N ASP A 6 -23.20 22.18 -7.49
CA ASP A 6 -24.49 21.55 -7.80
C ASP A 6 -24.52 20.08 -7.35
N LEU A 7 -23.42 19.33 -7.52
CA LEU A 7 -23.29 17.94 -7.05
C LEU A 7 -23.36 17.84 -5.51
N ILE A 8 -22.65 18.74 -4.80
CA ILE A 8 -22.67 18.79 -3.32
C ILE A 8 -24.05 19.23 -2.81
N GLY A 9 -24.72 20.16 -3.51
CA GLY A 9 -26.10 20.57 -3.22
C GLY A 9 -27.10 19.41 -3.32
N ASN A 10 -27.01 18.61 -4.39
CA ASN A 10 -27.88 17.46 -4.62
C ASN A 10 -27.66 16.35 -3.58
N LEU A 11 -26.42 16.07 -3.20
CA LEU A 11 -26.08 15.07 -2.15
C LEU A 11 -26.62 15.47 -0.76
N SER A 12 -26.57 16.76 -0.42
CA SER A 12 -27.13 17.25 0.86
C SER A 12 -28.67 17.16 0.90
N SER A 13 -29.32 17.37 -0.24
CA SER A 13 -30.77 17.26 -0.41
C SER A 13 -31.23 15.81 -0.26
N PHE A 14 -30.47 14.87 -0.85
CA PHE A 14 -30.68 13.43 -0.73
C PHE A 14 -30.55 12.93 0.72
N ALA A 15 -29.51 13.34 1.44
CA ALA A 15 -29.29 12.97 2.85
C ALA A 15 -30.43 13.47 3.76
N THR A 16 -30.96 14.66 3.48
CA THR A 16 -32.05 15.29 4.26
C THR A 16 -33.39 14.57 4.01
N LEU A 17 -33.71 14.27 2.75
CA LEU A 17 -34.87 13.46 2.36
C LEU A 17 -34.81 12.06 2.99
N HIS A 18 -33.65 11.39 2.90
CA HIS A 18 -33.44 10.07 3.48
C HIS A 18 -33.63 10.05 5.00
N SER A 19 -33.15 11.08 5.72
CA SER A 19 -33.34 11.18 7.17
C SER A 19 -34.80 11.40 7.57
N TRP A 20 -35.51 12.28 6.87
CA TRP A 20 -36.93 12.56 7.13
C TRP A 20 -37.83 11.34 6.85
N ILE A 21 -37.56 10.58 5.78
CA ILE A 21 -38.24 9.32 5.46
C ILE A 21 -38.05 8.30 6.59
N LYS A 22 -36.83 8.19 7.14
CA LYS A 22 -36.50 7.26 8.22
C LYS A 22 -37.25 7.58 9.52
N GLU A 23 -37.54 8.85 9.79
CA GLU A 23 -38.38 9.29 10.90
C GLU A 23 -39.87 8.99 10.69
N GLN A 24 -40.41 9.24 9.50
CA GLN A 24 -41.81 8.92 9.18
C GLN A 24 -42.07 7.41 9.31
N TYR A 25 -41.10 6.58 8.92
CA TYR A 25 -41.18 5.12 8.96
C TYR A 25 -41.28 4.54 10.37
N LYS A 26 -40.57 5.13 11.34
CA LYS A 26 -40.59 4.68 12.75
C LYS A 26 -41.94 4.90 13.43
N SER A 27 -42.77 5.82 12.92
CA SER A 27 -43.95 6.32 13.63
C SER A 27 -45.24 5.51 13.43
N ARG A 28 -45.39 4.70 12.37
CA ARG A 28 -46.73 4.24 11.93
C ARG A 28 -47.05 2.73 11.87
N THR A 29 -46.11 1.78 11.94
CA THR A 29 -46.43 0.41 11.41
C THR A 29 -45.87 -0.80 12.17
N SER A 30 -45.56 -0.71 13.46
CA SER A 30 -44.94 -1.85 14.17
C SER A 30 -45.88 -3.02 14.53
N LYS A 31 -47.22 -2.89 14.45
CA LYS A 31 -48.15 -3.95 14.93
C LYS A 31 -49.07 -4.61 13.90
N VAL A 32 -49.39 -3.98 12.76
CA VAL A 32 -50.40 -4.52 11.79
C VAL A 32 -49.77 -5.37 10.67
N ASN A 33 -48.46 -5.25 10.44
CA ASN A 33 -47.79 -5.87 9.28
C ASN A 33 -47.17 -7.26 9.55
N MET A 34 -46.89 -7.62 10.81
CA MET A 34 -46.18 -8.87 11.13
C MET A 34 -47.01 -10.13 10.81
N HIS A 35 -48.31 -10.14 11.13
CA HIS A 35 -49.17 -11.32 10.92
C HIS A 35 -49.29 -11.76 9.45
N LYS A 36 -49.23 -10.82 8.49
CA LYS A 36 -49.30 -11.18 7.06
C LYS A 36 -47.98 -11.72 6.53
N LEU A 37 -46.84 -11.28 7.07
CA LEU A 37 -45.52 -11.83 6.75
C LEU A 37 -45.38 -13.25 7.29
N ASP A 38 -45.84 -13.48 8.52
CA ASP A 38 -45.87 -14.82 9.12
C ASP A 38 -46.70 -15.80 8.27
N ASN A 39 -47.78 -15.32 7.63
CA ASN A 39 -48.57 -16.13 6.70
C ASN A 39 -47.86 -16.43 5.36
N ILE A 40 -46.97 -15.57 4.88
CA ILE A 40 -46.15 -15.84 3.67
C ILE A 40 -45.08 -16.89 4.01
N ASP A 41 -44.42 -16.73 5.16
CA ASP A 41 -43.40 -17.67 5.66
C ASP A 41 -44.02 -19.08 5.82
N LEU A 42 -45.22 -19.18 6.40
CA LEU A 42 -45.94 -20.46 6.54
C LEU A 42 -46.28 -21.11 5.19
N LYS A 43 -46.75 -20.34 4.20
CA LYS A 43 -47.07 -20.88 2.86
C LYS A 43 -45.83 -21.42 2.14
N ILE A 44 -44.70 -20.72 2.24
CA ILE A 44 -43.45 -21.17 1.64
C ILE A 44 -42.91 -22.40 2.36
N ARG A 45 -43.01 -22.44 3.70
CA ARG A 45 -42.61 -23.61 4.48
C ARG A 45 -43.42 -24.86 4.12
N GLU A 46 -44.73 -24.75 3.98
CA GLU A 46 -45.60 -25.84 3.51
C GLU A 46 -45.22 -26.32 2.10
N LYS A 47 -44.75 -25.42 1.24
CA LYS A 47 -44.28 -25.75 -0.11
C LYS A 47 -42.93 -26.46 -0.10
N ILE A 48 -41.96 -25.97 0.69
CA ILE A 48 -40.65 -26.62 0.89
C ILE A 48 -40.85 -28.07 1.34
N LEU A 49 -41.70 -28.30 2.35
CA LEU A 49 -42.00 -29.64 2.88
C LEU A 49 -42.70 -30.57 1.88
N ARG A 50 -43.37 -30.00 0.86
CA ARG A 50 -44.09 -30.77 -0.18
C ARG A 50 -43.18 -31.11 -1.36
N GLU A 51 -42.32 -30.18 -1.77
CA GLU A 51 -41.52 -30.27 -3.00
C GLU A 51 -40.10 -30.81 -2.77
N ILE A 52 -39.58 -30.71 -1.55
CA ILE A 52 -38.25 -31.19 -1.17
C ILE A 52 -38.41 -32.39 -0.23
N LYS A 53 -37.63 -33.46 -0.48
CA LYS A 53 -37.68 -34.71 0.32
C LYS A 53 -36.46 -34.92 1.21
N GLY A 54 -35.37 -34.18 1.00
CA GLY A 54 -34.16 -34.26 1.80
C GLY A 54 -34.27 -33.40 3.06
N GLU A 55 -34.13 -33.99 4.24
CA GLU A 55 -34.20 -33.26 5.52
C GLU A 55 -33.19 -32.10 5.59
N TYR A 56 -31.97 -32.33 5.07
CA TYR A 56 -30.92 -31.30 5.01
C TYR A 56 -31.32 -30.11 4.11
N ASP A 57 -31.90 -30.37 2.94
CA ASP A 57 -32.29 -29.31 1.99
C ASP A 57 -33.48 -28.50 2.52
N ILE A 58 -34.42 -29.18 3.20
CA ILE A 58 -35.55 -28.54 3.88
C ILE A 58 -35.02 -27.59 4.96
N GLU A 59 -34.10 -28.05 5.82
CA GLU A 59 -33.53 -27.25 6.90
C GLU A 59 -32.82 -25.99 6.37
N LYS A 60 -31.99 -26.11 5.33
CA LYS A 60 -31.26 -24.96 4.76
C LYS A 60 -32.18 -23.93 4.12
N LEU A 61 -33.22 -24.39 3.42
CA LEU A 61 -34.21 -23.50 2.79
C LEU A 61 -35.08 -22.79 3.85
N ASP A 62 -35.55 -23.52 4.87
CA ASP A 62 -36.34 -22.96 5.97
C ASP A 62 -35.51 -21.93 6.75
N ASP A 63 -34.23 -22.22 7.03
CA ASP A 63 -33.29 -21.28 7.66
C ASP A 63 -33.06 -20.02 6.82
N PHE A 64 -32.93 -20.16 5.51
CA PHE A 64 -32.77 -19.03 4.60
C PHE A 64 -34.00 -18.12 4.64
N VAL A 65 -35.20 -18.70 4.52
CA VAL A 65 -36.49 -17.98 4.59
C VAL A 65 -36.65 -17.30 5.95
N ALA A 66 -36.38 -18.01 7.06
CA ALA A 66 -36.48 -17.47 8.40
C ALA A 66 -35.52 -16.28 8.63
N LYS A 67 -34.26 -16.40 8.17
CA LYS A 67 -33.24 -15.36 8.32
C LYS A 67 -33.53 -14.15 7.44
N HIS A 68 -33.98 -14.35 6.20
CA HIS A 68 -34.40 -13.26 5.32
C HIS A 68 -35.65 -12.56 5.84
N SER A 69 -36.66 -13.32 6.28
CA SER A 69 -37.86 -12.79 6.91
C SER A 69 -37.54 -11.95 8.15
N LEU A 70 -36.63 -12.42 9.03
CA LEU A 70 -36.16 -11.65 10.19
C LEU A 70 -35.48 -10.34 9.79
N ASN A 71 -34.58 -10.37 8.80
CA ASN A 71 -33.91 -9.17 8.31
C ASN A 71 -34.91 -8.17 7.70
N PHE A 72 -35.91 -8.68 7.01
CA PHE A 72 -36.97 -7.89 6.38
C PHE A 72 -37.90 -7.24 7.40
N LYS A 73 -38.27 -8.00 8.46
CA LYS A 73 -39.04 -7.52 9.62
C LYS A 73 -38.25 -6.45 10.41
N ASN A 74 -36.93 -6.62 10.57
CA ASN A 74 -36.06 -5.71 11.33
C ASN A 74 -35.65 -4.44 10.57
N ARG A 75 -35.43 -4.54 9.25
CA ARG A 75 -35.04 -3.40 8.39
C ARG A 75 -36.25 -2.62 7.86
N GLY A 76 -37.46 -3.05 8.25
CA GLY A 76 -38.72 -2.38 7.98
C GLY A 76 -38.95 -2.16 6.50
N LEU A 77 -39.43 -3.19 5.79
CA LEU A 77 -40.11 -3.14 4.48
C LEU A 77 -39.50 -2.21 3.40
N SER A 78 -38.23 -1.83 3.54
CA SER A 78 -37.61 -0.73 2.80
C SER A 78 -37.01 -1.15 1.46
N ILE A 79 -37.07 -2.45 1.15
CA ILE A 79 -36.40 -3.03 0.00
C ILE A 79 -37.40 -3.87 -0.78
N LEU A 80 -37.98 -3.28 -1.84
CA LEU A 80 -38.44 -4.05 -3.00
C LEU A 80 -37.20 -4.62 -3.68
N PHE A 81 -37.09 -5.94 -3.80
CA PHE A 81 -35.97 -6.58 -4.48
C PHE A 81 -36.08 -6.29 -5.98
N SER A 82 -35.04 -5.71 -6.58
CA SER A 82 -34.91 -5.65 -8.04
C SER A 82 -34.76 -7.07 -8.61
N GLU A 83 -35.01 -7.23 -9.92
CA GLU A 83 -34.79 -8.53 -10.56
C GLU A 83 -33.32 -8.99 -10.45
N ASP A 84 -32.37 -8.05 -10.50
CA ASP A 84 -30.95 -8.37 -10.45
C ASP A 84 -30.50 -8.75 -9.03
N GLU A 85 -30.99 -8.06 -8.01
CA GLU A 85 -30.75 -8.43 -6.60
C GLU A 85 -31.31 -9.82 -6.27
N ARG A 86 -32.49 -10.15 -6.82
CA ARG A 86 -33.09 -11.47 -6.70
C ARG A 86 -32.21 -12.55 -7.36
N LYS A 87 -31.76 -12.31 -8.59
CA LYS A 87 -30.91 -13.25 -9.34
C LYS A 87 -29.59 -13.49 -8.63
N GLU A 88 -28.94 -12.43 -8.14
CA GLU A 88 -27.68 -12.51 -7.41
C GLU A 88 -27.84 -13.31 -6.11
N THR A 89 -28.86 -12.98 -5.31
CA THR A 89 -29.10 -13.63 -4.01
C THR A 89 -29.40 -15.12 -4.15
N ILE A 90 -30.24 -15.49 -5.14
CA ILE A 90 -30.53 -16.91 -5.43
C ILE A 90 -29.28 -17.61 -5.94
N GLY A 91 -28.51 -16.98 -6.83
CA GLY A 91 -27.26 -17.51 -7.35
C GLY A 91 -26.25 -17.80 -6.24
N ASP A 92 -26.10 -16.89 -5.30
CA ASP A 92 -25.21 -17.04 -4.15
C ASP A 92 -25.66 -18.13 -3.17
N TYR A 93 -26.96 -18.26 -2.94
CA TYR A 93 -27.51 -19.33 -2.11
C TYR A 93 -27.23 -20.71 -2.73
N ILE A 94 -27.47 -20.86 -4.03
CA ILE A 94 -27.24 -22.11 -4.77
C ILE A 94 -25.74 -22.46 -4.79
N LYS A 95 -24.86 -21.47 -4.97
CA LYS A 95 -23.40 -21.68 -4.90
C LYS A 95 -22.95 -22.20 -3.54
N LYS A 96 -23.50 -21.65 -2.44
CA LYS A 96 -23.15 -22.01 -1.06
C LYS A 96 -23.76 -23.35 -0.62
N ASN A 97 -24.84 -23.78 -1.26
CA ASN A 97 -25.55 -25.02 -0.94
C ASN A 97 -25.64 -25.91 -2.19
N SER A 98 -24.47 -26.33 -2.69
CA SER A 98 -24.34 -27.08 -3.96
C SER A 98 -25.00 -28.46 -3.97
N ALA A 99 -25.34 -29.00 -2.80
CA ALA A 99 -26.05 -30.27 -2.64
C ALA A 99 -27.55 -30.19 -2.94
N CYS A 100 -28.13 -28.98 -2.91
CA CYS A 100 -29.55 -28.76 -3.19
C CYS A 100 -29.87 -28.91 -4.69
N ASP A 101 -31.07 -29.39 -5.00
CA ASP A 101 -31.63 -29.37 -6.36
C ASP A 101 -31.79 -27.91 -6.82
N LYS A 102 -30.94 -27.49 -7.75
CA LYS A 102 -30.80 -26.08 -8.18
C LYS A 102 -32.10 -25.53 -8.75
N ASP A 103 -32.79 -26.31 -9.56
CA ASP A 103 -33.98 -25.86 -10.29
C ASP A 103 -35.17 -25.72 -9.35
N LYS A 104 -35.36 -26.70 -8.45
CA LYS A 104 -36.41 -26.61 -7.42
C LYS A 104 -36.14 -25.50 -6.41
N THR A 105 -34.89 -25.35 -5.99
CA THR A 105 -34.45 -24.29 -5.07
C THR A 105 -34.68 -22.90 -5.67
N ALA A 106 -34.27 -22.70 -6.94
CA ALA A 106 -34.48 -21.44 -7.64
C ALA A 106 -35.98 -21.12 -7.73
N ASN A 107 -36.83 -22.08 -8.10
CA ASN A 107 -38.28 -21.88 -8.23
C ASN A 107 -38.95 -21.49 -6.91
N ILE A 108 -38.63 -22.17 -5.81
CA ILE A 108 -39.21 -21.87 -4.48
C ILE A 108 -38.79 -20.47 -4.02
N LEU A 109 -37.50 -20.11 -4.17
CA LEU A 109 -37.00 -18.79 -3.76
C LEU A 109 -37.54 -17.67 -4.65
N ASN A 110 -37.68 -17.93 -5.95
CA ASN A 110 -38.29 -17.03 -6.91
C ASN A 110 -39.71 -16.63 -6.47
N GLU A 111 -40.54 -17.62 -6.16
CA GLU A 111 -41.92 -17.39 -5.72
C GLU A 111 -42.00 -16.70 -4.34
N TYR A 112 -41.07 -17.01 -3.43
CA TYR A 112 -40.95 -16.29 -2.16
C TYR A 112 -40.69 -14.79 -2.38
N PHE A 113 -39.74 -14.44 -3.26
CA PHE A 113 -39.47 -13.03 -3.60
C PHE A 113 -40.64 -12.36 -4.30
N ASP A 114 -41.37 -13.07 -5.18
CA ASP A 114 -42.57 -12.54 -5.84
C ASP A 114 -43.68 -12.21 -4.83
N LEU A 115 -43.96 -13.12 -3.88
CA LEU A 115 -44.95 -12.90 -2.83
C LEU A 115 -44.55 -11.76 -1.86
N LEU A 116 -43.25 -11.65 -1.55
CA LEU A 116 -42.73 -10.54 -0.75
C LEU A 116 -42.87 -9.20 -1.48
N ASN A 117 -42.51 -9.14 -2.76
CA ASN A 117 -42.61 -7.93 -3.58
C ASN A 117 -44.08 -7.52 -3.78
N GLU A 118 -45.00 -8.46 -4.01
CA GLU A 118 -46.43 -8.17 -4.09
C GLU A 118 -46.99 -7.64 -2.77
N TYR A 119 -46.57 -8.23 -1.64
CA TYR A 119 -46.93 -7.75 -0.31
C TYR A 119 -46.43 -6.32 -0.07
N LEU A 120 -45.18 -6.02 -0.42
CA LEU A 120 -44.62 -4.67 -0.34
C LEU A 120 -45.39 -3.69 -1.22
N PHE A 121 -45.64 -4.06 -2.47
CA PHE A 121 -46.35 -3.23 -3.42
C PHE A 121 -47.74 -2.86 -2.92
N LYS A 122 -48.46 -3.76 -2.22
CA LYS A 122 -49.79 -3.45 -1.69
C LYS A 122 -49.78 -2.59 -0.43
N ASN A 123 -48.68 -2.56 0.34
CA ASN A 123 -48.66 -1.93 1.67
C ASN A 123 -47.72 -0.69 1.79
N LEU A 124 -46.87 -0.42 0.79
CA LEU A 124 -46.06 0.80 0.74
C LEU A 124 -46.89 2.01 0.28
N SER A 125 -46.68 3.17 0.92
CA SER A 125 -47.36 4.41 0.54
C SER A 125 -46.91 4.86 -0.86
N PHE A 126 -47.78 5.60 -1.55
CA PHE A 126 -47.49 6.14 -2.88
C PHE A 126 -46.20 6.97 -2.87
N GLU A 127 -46.00 7.78 -1.84
CA GLU A 127 -44.83 8.63 -1.65
C GLU A 127 -43.55 7.81 -1.55
N THR A 128 -43.58 6.65 -0.89
CA THR A 128 -42.40 5.77 -0.77
C THR A 128 -42.07 5.09 -2.11
N LYS A 129 -43.09 4.70 -2.87
CA LYS A 129 -42.93 4.16 -4.22
C LYS A 129 -42.41 5.21 -5.20
N PHE A 130 -42.95 6.42 -5.12
CA PHE A 130 -42.53 7.56 -5.92
C PHE A 130 -41.08 7.94 -5.60
N LEU A 131 -40.71 8.03 -4.32
CA LEU A 131 -39.34 8.31 -3.90
C LEU A 131 -38.36 7.23 -4.35
N LYS A 132 -38.70 5.93 -4.25
CA LYS A 132 -37.82 4.88 -4.78
C LYS A 132 -37.69 4.97 -6.31
N LYS A 133 -38.80 5.26 -7.01
CA LYS A 133 -38.75 5.50 -8.44
C LYS A 133 -37.84 6.71 -8.76
N CYS A 134 -37.96 7.82 -8.04
CA CYS A 134 -37.07 8.96 -8.20
C CYS A 134 -35.61 8.65 -7.85
N ILE A 135 -35.33 7.84 -6.82
CA ILE A 135 -33.96 7.40 -6.48
C ILE A 135 -33.38 6.47 -7.56
N ASN A 136 -34.21 5.59 -8.13
CA ASN A 136 -33.80 4.72 -9.22
C ASN A 136 -33.62 5.51 -10.52
N ASP A 137 -34.57 6.39 -10.87
CA ASP A 137 -34.52 7.24 -12.06
C ASP A 137 -33.38 8.26 -11.95
N GLU A 138 -33.12 8.88 -10.79
CA GLU A 138 -31.95 9.74 -10.56
C GLU A 138 -30.66 8.93 -10.44
N GLY A 139 -30.70 7.69 -9.93
CA GLY A 139 -29.56 6.78 -9.90
C GLY A 139 -29.14 6.35 -11.31
N GLU A 140 -30.10 6.00 -12.16
CA GLU A 140 -29.91 5.74 -13.59
C GLU A 140 -29.46 7.02 -14.31
N HIS A 141 -30.08 8.18 -14.05
CA HIS A 141 -29.67 9.43 -14.69
C HIS A 141 -28.28 9.88 -14.22
N ILE A 142 -27.89 9.63 -12.97
CA ILE A 142 -26.53 9.89 -12.46
C ILE A 142 -25.55 8.89 -13.06
N ILE A 143 -25.92 7.61 -13.21
CA ILE A 143 -25.11 6.61 -13.90
C ILE A 143 -24.96 6.98 -15.38
N GLU A 144 -26.04 7.33 -16.08
CA GLU A 144 -26.03 7.81 -17.47
C GLU A 144 -25.26 9.11 -17.61
N THR A 145 -25.35 10.05 -16.66
CA THR A 145 -24.57 11.30 -16.70
C THR A 145 -23.10 11.03 -16.37
N ILE A 146 -22.80 10.07 -15.48
CA ILE A 146 -21.44 9.61 -15.21
C ILE A 146 -20.89 8.85 -16.41
N GLU A 147 -21.71 8.04 -17.07
CA GLU A 147 -21.39 7.31 -18.30
C GLU A 147 -21.22 8.26 -19.47
N GLU A 148 -22.05 9.29 -19.65
CA GLU A 148 -21.89 10.36 -20.64
C GLU A 148 -20.67 11.24 -20.34
N ILE A 149 -20.42 11.61 -19.07
CA ILE A 149 -19.22 12.36 -18.67
C ILE A 149 -17.96 11.49 -18.84
N LEU A 150 -18.05 10.18 -18.60
CA LEU A 150 -16.98 9.23 -18.85
C LEU A 150 -16.81 9.00 -20.35
N ASP A 151 -17.87 8.89 -21.15
CA ASP A 151 -17.82 8.70 -22.61
C ASP A 151 -17.33 9.96 -23.32
N ASP A 152 -17.75 11.16 -22.93
CA ASP A 152 -17.29 12.42 -23.51
C ASP A 152 -15.86 12.79 -23.05
N LYS A 153 -15.40 12.29 -21.90
CA LYS A 153 -13.97 12.38 -21.52
C LYS A 153 -13.11 11.25 -22.09
N LEU A 154 -13.66 10.06 -22.33
CA LEU A 154 -12.95 8.91 -22.92
C LEU A 154 -12.88 8.98 -24.46
N LYS A 155 -13.80 9.68 -25.13
CA LYS A 155 -13.78 9.83 -26.59
C LYS A 155 -12.74 10.80 -27.13
N CYS A 156 -11.96 11.49 -26.29
CA CYS A 156 -10.96 12.46 -26.76
C CYS A 156 -9.54 12.32 -26.19
N GLU A 157 -9.22 11.33 -25.35
CA GLU A 157 -7.83 11.05 -24.99
C GLU A 157 -7.45 9.62 -25.35
N ASN A 158 -6.62 9.53 -26.38
CA ASN A 158 -5.95 8.32 -26.81
C ASN A 158 -5.24 7.66 -25.59
N ILE A 159 -5.79 6.55 -25.08
CA ILE A 159 -5.28 5.82 -23.90
C ILE A 159 -3.81 5.42 -24.00
N TYR A 160 -3.25 5.39 -25.21
CA TYR A 160 -1.85 5.09 -25.46
C TYR A 160 -0.94 6.29 -25.12
N LYS A 161 -1.50 7.50 -24.97
CA LYS A 161 -0.84 8.71 -24.46
C LYS A 161 -0.85 8.81 -22.93
N ASP A 162 -1.22 7.75 -22.23
CA ASP A 162 -1.27 7.70 -20.77
C ASP A 162 0.14 7.83 -20.18
N VAL A 163 0.52 9.08 -19.93
CA VAL A 163 1.77 9.50 -19.29
C VAL A 163 1.93 8.87 -17.89
N PRO A 164 0.89 8.77 -17.03
CA PRO A 164 1.00 8.09 -15.74
C PRO A 164 1.61 6.69 -15.79
N TYR A 165 1.20 5.82 -16.71
CA TYR A 165 1.80 4.48 -16.83
C TYR A 165 3.28 4.54 -17.21
N SER A 166 3.61 5.37 -18.20
CA SER A 166 5.01 5.59 -18.61
C SER A 166 5.86 6.06 -17.42
N GLN A 167 5.38 7.07 -16.69
CA GLN A 167 6.08 7.64 -15.54
C GLN A 167 6.28 6.59 -14.44
N ALA A 168 5.24 5.80 -14.14
CA ALA A 168 5.30 4.80 -13.09
C ALA A 168 6.33 3.69 -13.40
N ILE A 169 6.30 3.13 -14.62
CA ILE A 169 7.23 2.08 -15.04
C ILE A 169 8.67 2.62 -15.05
N ILE A 170 8.90 3.76 -15.68
CA ILE A 170 10.25 4.33 -15.82
C ILE A 170 10.81 4.76 -14.45
N SER A 171 9.98 5.30 -13.57
CA SER A 171 10.35 5.61 -12.18
C SER A 171 10.78 4.35 -11.41
N ARG A 172 10.10 3.22 -11.61
CA ARG A 172 10.49 1.94 -11.00
C ARG A 172 11.82 1.43 -11.55
N CYS A 173 12.02 1.47 -12.87
CA CYS A 173 13.32 1.12 -13.46
C CYS A 173 14.45 2.05 -12.98
N ASN A 174 14.20 3.34 -12.81
CA ASN A 174 15.17 4.28 -12.24
C ASN A 174 15.50 3.98 -10.78
N SER A 175 14.50 3.53 -10.01
CA SER A 175 14.71 3.08 -8.63
C SER A 175 15.59 1.83 -8.59
N ILE A 176 15.34 0.83 -9.45
CA ILE A 176 16.19 -0.35 -9.64
C ILE A 176 17.61 0.07 -10.03
N ASN A 177 17.76 0.97 -11.00
CA ASN A 177 19.06 1.48 -11.44
C ASN A 177 19.83 2.13 -10.28
N SER A 178 19.16 2.92 -9.45
CA SER A 178 19.77 3.58 -8.30
C SER A 178 20.24 2.55 -7.26
N LEU A 179 19.44 1.53 -6.99
CA LEU A 179 19.81 0.45 -6.07
C LEU A 179 21.04 -0.33 -6.57
N LEU A 180 21.07 -0.66 -7.88
CA LEU A 180 22.19 -1.36 -8.51
C LEU A 180 23.48 -0.53 -8.52
N LEU A 181 23.39 0.77 -8.82
CA LEU A 181 24.53 1.68 -8.82
C LEU A 181 25.12 1.84 -7.42
N ASN A 182 24.27 2.08 -6.43
CA ASN A 182 24.70 2.33 -5.06
C ASN A 182 25.34 1.10 -4.40
N ASN A 183 24.89 -0.11 -4.76
CA ASN A 183 25.33 -1.33 -4.09
C ASN A 183 26.39 -2.12 -4.87
N MET A 184 26.39 -2.05 -6.20
CA MET A 184 27.28 -2.85 -7.05
C MET A 184 27.94 -2.07 -8.19
N SER A 185 27.70 -0.76 -8.31
CA SER A 185 28.20 0.07 -9.42
C SER A 185 27.82 -0.52 -10.79
N ILE A 186 26.58 -1.02 -10.87
CA ILE A 186 25.98 -1.57 -12.09
C ILE A 186 24.91 -0.60 -12.58
N ASP A 187 25.00 -0.20 -13.84
CA ASP A 187 23.90 0.45 -14.54
C ASP A 187 22.95 -0.60 -15.11
N LEU A 188 21.67 -0.44 -14.82
CA LEU A 188 20.57 -1.08 -15.52
C LEU A 188 20.57 -0.63 -16.98
N TRP A 189 20.72 0.67 -17.21
CA TRP A 189 20.53 1.31 -18.50
C TRP A 189 21.82 1.34 -19.34
N ARG A 190 21.69 1.07 -20.63
CA ARG A 190 22.70 1.47 -21.64
C ARG A 190 22.52 2.93 -22.08
N LYS A 191 21.30 3.47 -21.97
CA LYS A 191 20.93 4.85 -22.33
C LYS A 191 19.83 5.36 -21.41
N SER A 192 19.88 6.65 -21.04
CA SER A 192 18.82 7.30 -20.28
C SER A 192 17.51 7.36 -21.07
N VAL A 193 16.38 7.23 -20.37
CA VAL A 193 15.04 7.22 -20.97
C VAL A 193 14.15 8.25 -20.28
N ASP A 194 13.47 9.08 -21.08
CA ASP A 194 12.56 10.12 -20.58
C ASP A 194 11.31 9.52 -19.93
N THR A 195 10.73 10.21 -18.95
CA THR A 195 9.64 9.65 -18.12
C THR A 195 8.34 9.39 -18.86
N ASP A 196 8.10 10.08 -19.98
CA ASP A 196 6.93 9.92 -20.85
C ASP A 196 7.22 9.06 -22.09
N TYR A 197 8.38 8.40 -22.14
CA TYR A 197 8.85 7.65 -23.30
C TYR A 197 7.83 6.63 -23.83
N LEU A 198 7.02 5.99 -22.98
CA LEU A 198 6.07 4.96 -23.43
C LEU A 198 4.76 5.54 -24.01
N ALA A 199 4.51 6.85 -23.87
CA ALA A 199 3.30 7.48 -24.39
C ALA A 199 3.33 7.59 -25.92
N ALA A 200 2.35 7.00 -26.61
CA ALA A 200 2.28 6.95 -28.07
C ALA A 200 0.86 7.12 -28.62
N ASP A 201 0.73 7.16 -29.95
CA ASP A 201 -0.56 7.36 -30.62
C ASP A 201 -1.36 6.06 -30.88
N ASN A 202 -0.77 4.88 -30.69
CA ASN A 202 -1.45 3.60 -30.86
C ASN A 202 -0.74 2.49 -30.08
N LEU A 203 -1.42 1.35 -29.87
CA LEU A 203 -0.87 0.22 -29.12
C LEU A 203 0.43 -0.34 -29.75
N ALA A 204 0.48 -0.47 -31.08
CA ALA A 204 1.68 -0.96 -31.78
C ALA A 204 2.91 -0.09 -31.46
N ASN A 205 2.74 1.23 -31.46
CA ASN A 205 3.81 2.16 -31.13
C ASN A 205 4.19 2.11 -29.66
N VAL A 206 3.23 1.89 -28.73
CA VAL A 206 3.56 1.65 -27.31
C VAL A 206 4.43 0.40 -27.20
N PHE A 207 4.01 -0.70 -27.82
CA PHE A 207 4.71 -1.98 -27.75
C PHE A 207 6.12 -1.90 -28.32
N LEU A 208 6.29 -1.27 -29.49
CA LEU A 208 7.61 -0.99 -30.05
C LEU A 208 8.51 -0.18 -29.10
N ARG A 209 7.94 0.77 -28.35
CA ARG A 209 8.69 1.55 -27.36
C ARG A 209 8.99 0.73 -26.10
N VAL A 210 8.09 -0.13 -25.66
CA VAL A 210 8.34 -1.08 -24.56
C VAL A 210 9.47 -2.04 -24.92
N GLU A 211 9.46 -2.64 -26.13
CA GLU A 211 10.56 -3.49 -26.59
C GLU A 211 11.90 -2.76 -26.56
N LYS A 212 11.94 -1.53 -27.11
CA LYS A 212 13.16 -0.70 -27.08
C LYS A 212 13.61 -0.34 -25.67
N LEU A 213 12.66 -0.08 -24.77
CA LEU A 213 12.94 0.15 -23.35
C LEU A 213 13.62 -1.08 -22.75
N LEU A 214 13.05 -2.27 -22.94
CA LEU A 214 13.61 -3.52 -22.40
C LEU A 214 14.99 -3.82 -23.02
N GLN A 215 15.15 -3.64 -24.33
CA GLN A 215 16.43 -3.80 -25.04
C GLN A 215 17.53 -2.84 -24.58
N SER A 216 17.16 -1.73 -23.92
CA SER A 216 18.13 -0.80 -23.34
C SER A 216 18.82 -1.33 -22.08
N PHE A 217 18.36 -2.45 -21.51
CA PHE A 217 18.98 -3.04 -20.33
C PHE A 217 20.35 -3.67 -20.65
N ASN A 218 21.24 -3.66 -19.68
CA ASN A 218 22.62 -4.12 -19.83
C ASN A 218 22.78 -5.65 -19.68
N ILE A 219 22.31 -6.42 -20.68
CA ILE A 219 22.39 -7.90 -20.72
C ILE A 219 23.77 -8.42 -20.35
N ASP A 220 24.82 -7.94 -21.03
CA ASP A 220 26.18 -8.49 -20.87
C ASP A 220 26.69 -8.42 -19.43
N LYS A 221 26.26 -7.39 -18.68
CA LYS A 221 26.68 -7.19 -17.30
C LYS A 221 25.90 -8.09 -16.34
N PHE A 222 24.61 -8.28 -16.58
CA PHE A 222 23.77 -9.19 -15.79
C PHE A 222 24.12 -10.65 -16.02
N ASP A 223 24.29 -11.08 -17.28
CA ASP A 223 24.65 -12.45 -17.64
C ASP A 223 26.01 -12.88 -17.05
N ARG A 224 26.99 -11.97 -17.06
CA ARG A 224 28.30 -12.21 -16.43
C ARG A 224 28.20 -12.44 -14.93
N LEU A 225 27.26 -11.77 -14.25
CA LEU A 225 27.09 -11.84 -12.81
C LEU A 225 26.20 -13.00 -12.38
N SER A 226 25.20 -13.35 -13.19
CA SER A 226 24.32 -14.49 -12.96
C SER A 226 24.97 -15.82 -13.34
N GLY A 227 25.98 -15.79 -14.23
CA GLY A 227 26.61 -17.00 -14.79
C GLY A 227 25.71 -17.71 -15.82
N ASN A 228 24.60 -17.08 -16.21
CA ASN A 228 23.66 -17.59 -17.19
C ASN A 228 23.63 -16.65 -18.40
N SER A 229 23.59 -17.22 -19.60
CA SER A 229 23.42 -16.44 -20.83
C SER A 229 21.94 -16.32 -21.17
N SER A 230 21.45 -15.10 -21.35
CA SER A 230 20.09 -14.83 -21.77
C SER A 230 20.10 -14.07 -23.11
N ASN A 231 19.16 -14.43 -23.99
CA ASN A 231 18.92 -13.68 -25.21
C ASN A 231 18.00 -12.46 -24.98
N GLU A 232 17.25 -12.45 -23.87
CA GLU A 232 16.30 -11.41 -23.53
C GLU A 232 16.78 -10.56 -22.32
N PRO A 233 16.74 -9.21 -22.41
CA PRO A 233 17.20 -8.34 -21.33
C PRO A 233 16.42 -8.47 -20.02
N ILE A 234 15.10 -8.66 -20.11
CA ILE A 234 14.26 -8.82 -18.93
C ILE A 234 14.53 -10.15 -18.23
N GLU A 235 14.84 -11.21 -19.00
CA GLU A 235 15.24 -12.51 -18.48
C GLU A 235 16.62 -12.42 -17.80
N SER A 236 17.56 -11.71 -18.42
CA SER A 236 18.90 -11.49 -17.87
C SER A 236 18.85 -10.80 -16.50
N LEU A 237 18.06 -9.71 -16.40
CA LEU A 237 17.77 -9.04 -15.13
C LEU A 237 17.16 -10.01 -14.11
N MET A 238 16.19 -10.81 -14.54
CA MET A 238 15.51 -11.76 -13.67
C MET A 238 16.47 -12.83 -13.12
N GLN A 239 17.28 -13.45 -13.98
CA GLN A 239 18.27 -14.45 -13.58
C GLN A 239 19.30 -13.86 -12.62
N PHE A 240 19.73 -12.62 -12.85
CA PHE A 240 20.60 -11.89 -11.93
C PHE A 240 19.95 -11.72 -10.54
N VAL A 241 18.67 -11.30 -10.48
CA VAL A 241 17.95 -11.14 -9.21
C VAL A 241 17.78 -12.48 -8.50
N LEU A 242 17.42 -13.55 -9.21
CA LEU A 242 17.29 -14.90 -8.65
C LEU A 242 18.60 -15.42 -8.06
N THR A 243 19.72 -15.17 -8.74
CA THR A 243 21.05 -15.60 -8.28
C THR A 243 21.49 -14.78 -7.06
N SER A 244 21.15 -13.49 -7.02
CA SER A 244 21.58 -12.58 -5.96
C SER A 244 20.70 -12.64 -4.72
N ALA A 245 19.42 -13.02 -4.86
CA ALA A 245 18.41 -13.01 -3.80
C ALA A 245 17.56 -14.30 -3.84
N SER A 246 18.20 -15.47 -3.80
CA SER A 246 17.54 -16.78 -3.88
C SER A 246 16.40 -16.94 -2.86
N ASP A 247 16.58 -16.39 -1.66
CA ASP A 247 15.69 -16.61 -0.53
C ASP A 247 14.41 -15.76 -0.60
N PHE A 248 14.42 -14.68 -1.38
CA PHE A 248 13.34 -13.68 -1.44
C PHE A 248 12.58 -13.68 -2.77
N SER A 249 12.98 -14.52 -3.72
CA SER A 249 12.60 -14.37 -5.12
C SER A 249 11.62 -15.43 -5.64
N VAL A 250 11.08 -16.31 -4.77
CA VAL A 250 10.13 -17.37 -5.17
C VAL A 250 8.88 -16.79 -5.83
N GLU A 251 8.23 -15.81 -5.20
CA GLU A 251 7.04 -15.16 -5.79
C GLU A 251 7.36 -14.42 -7.09
N LEU A 252 8.53 -13.79 -7.16
CA LEU A 252 8.99 -13.10 -8.36
C LEU A 252 9.23 -14.09 -9.50
N ASN A 253 9.80 -15.27 -9.20
CA ASN A 253 10.00 -16.35 -10.16
C ASN A 253 8.68 -16.88 -10.70
N GLU A 254 7.69 -17.11 -9.82
CA GLU A 254 6.37 -17.53 -10.26
C GLU A 254 5.69 -16.48 -11.14
N TYR A 255 5.75 -15.22 -10.74
CA TYR A 255 5.16 -14.12 -11.49
C TYR A 255 5.84 -13.95 -12.86
N TYR A 256 7.17 -14.07 -12.92
CA TYR A 256 7.93 -14.01 -14.15
C TYR A 256 7.48 -15.09 -15.15
N ASN A 257 7.44 -16.35 -14.70
CA ASN A 257 7.11 -17.49 -15.56
C ASN A 257 5.63 -17.49 -16.00
N LYS A 258 4.71 -17.14 -15.09
CA LYS A 258 3.26 -17.22 -15.36
C LYS A 258 2.71 -15.97 -16.06
N VAL A 259 3.33 -14.81 -15.87
CA VAL A 259 2.76 -13.51 -16.30
C VAL A 259 3.69 -12.76 -17.25
N ILE A 260 4.98 -12.66 -16.94
CA ILE A 260 5.90 -11.83 -17.74
C ILE A 260 6.30 -12.50 -19.04
N ILE A 261 6.58 -13.82 -19.06
CA ILE A 261 6.85 -14.53 -20.31
C ILE A 261 5.68 -14.37 -21.30
N PRO A 262 4.41 -14.64 -20.92
CA PRO A 262 3.28 -14.34 -21.79
C PRO A 262 3.13 -12.86 -22.15
N THR A 263 3.44 -11.93 -21.24
CA THR A 263 3.39 -10.48 -21.52
C THR A 263 4.37 -10.09 -22.63
N VAL A 264 5.61 -10.59 -22.57
CA VAL A 264 6.65 -10.31 -23.59
C VAL A 264 6.28 -10.93 -24.92
N ASN A 265 5.82 -12.19 -24.93
CA ASN A 265 5.35 -12.85 -26.14
C ASN A 265 4.15 -12.11 -26.77
N CYS A 266 3.24 -11.58 -25.94
CA CYS A 266 2.12 -10.75 -26.40
C CYS A 266 2.58 -9.44 -27.06
N ILE A 267 3.66 -8.83 -26.57
CA ILE A 267 4.23 -7.61 -27.14
C ILE A 267 4.88 -7.95 -28.50
N ASN A 268 5.81 -8.90 -28.50
CA ASN A 268 6.60 -9.27 -29.68
C ASN A 268 5.72 -9.80 -30.83
N GLY A 269 4.67 -10.56 -30.50
CA GLY A 269 3.76 -11.15 -31.49
C GLY A 269 2.61 -10.24 -31.91
N TYR A 270 2.52 -8.99 -31.43
CA TYR A 270 1.36 -8.13 -31.67
C TYR A 270 1.19 -7.70 -33.14
N GLU A 271 2.28 -7.47 -33.85
CA GLU A 271 2.26 -7.03 -35.26
C GLU A 271 1.74 -8.15 -36.16
N ASP A 272 2.31 -9.36 -36.03
CA ASP A 272 1.97 -10.52 -36.85
C ASP A 272 0.76 -11.30 -36.35
N LYS A 273 0.37 -11.10 -35.08
CA LYS A 273 -0.70 -11.83 -34.36
C LYS A 273 -0.58 -13.35 -34.56
N ASP A 274 0.62 -13.86 -34.35
CA ASP A 274 0.95 -15.25 -34.56
C ASP A 274 0.33 -16.19 -33.51
N LYS A 275 0.68 -17.48 -33.60
CA LYS A 275 0.18 -18.49 -32.64
C LYS A 275 0.57 -18.16 -31.20
N ASP A 276 1.78 -17.65 -30.99
CA ASP A 276 2.33 -17.38 -29.66
C ASP A 276 1.66 -16.14 -29.04
N PHE A 277 1.31 -15.15 -29.85
CA PHE A 277 0.45 -14.03 -29.46
C PHE A 277 -0.90 -14.53 -28.93
N HIS A 278 -1.61 -15.36 -29.70
CA HIS A 278 -2.94 -15.85 -29.28
C HIS A 278 -2.87 -16.76 -28.04
N MET A 279 -1.84 -17.58 -27.91
CA MET A 279 -1.60 -18.36 -26.69
C MET A 279 -1.35 -17.45 -25.48
N SER A 280 -0.60 -16.35 -25.67
CA SER A 280 -0.32 -15.36 -24.64
C SER A 280 -1.58 -14.60 -24.20
N ILE A 281 -2.44 -14.20 -25.14
CA ILE A 281 -3.76 -13.60 -24.84
C ILE A 281 -4.60 -14.54 -23.96
N GLY A 282 -4.61 -15.83 -24.27
CA GLY A 282 -5.27 -16.84 -23.45
C GLY A 282 -4.68 -16.95 -22.04
N ALA A 283 -3.35 -17.03 -21.93
CA ALA A 283 -2.63 -17.13 -20.65
C ALA A 283 -2.82 -15.89 -19.76
N LEU A 284 -2.96 -14.70 -20.37
CA LEU A 284 -3.23 -13.43 -19.68
C LEU A 284 -4.70 -13.24 -19.30
N GLY A 285 -5.58 -14.19 -19.61
CA GLY A 285 -7.01 -14.12 -19.28
C GLY A 285 -7.80 -13.15 -20.17
N LEU A 286 -7.25 -12.77 -21.32
CA LEU A 286 -7.86 -11.81 -22.26
C LEU A 286 -8.68 -12.50 -23.37
N TYR A 287 -9.00 -13.79 -23.21
CA TYR A 287 -9.76 -14.55 -24.22
C TYR A 287 -11.15 -13.97 -24.52
N ASN A 288 -11.83 -13.44 -23.50
CA ASN A 288 -13.19 -12.91 -23.64
C ASN A 288 -13.23 -11.46 -24.14
N ASP A 289 -12.15 -10.70 -23.95
CA ASP A 289 -12.02 -9.30 -24.37
C ASP A 289 -10.53 -9.00 -24.63
N ASN A 290 -10.16 -9.06 -25.90
CA ASN A 290 -8.82 -8.82 -26.42
C ASN A 290 -8.74 -7.50 -27.20
N SER A 291 -9.59 -6.53 -26.86
CA SER A 291 -9.48 -5.17 -27.40
C SER A 291 -8.11 -4.57 -27.10
N ASP A 292 -7.60 -3.73 -28.01
CA ASP A 292 -6.29 -3.08 -27.84
C ASP A 292 -6.20 -2.32 -26.50
N GLU A 293 -7.30 -1.73 -26.03
CA GLU A 293 -7.36 -1.09 -24.71
C GLU A 293 -7.11 -2.07 -23.56
N LYS A 294 -7.75 -3.24 -23.57
CA LYS A 294 -7.58 -4.24 -22.52
C LYS A 294 -6.19 -4.85 -22.55
N ILE A 295 -5.68 -5.12 -23.75
CA ILE A 295 -4.32 -5.60 -23.96
C ILE A 295 -3.32 -4.58 -23.39
N TYR A 296 -3.48 -3.29 -23.75
CA TYR A 296 -2.65 -2.21 -23.23
C TYR A 296 -2.62 -2.18 -21.70
N ARG A 297 -3.79 -2.10 -21.05
CA ARG A 297 -3.88 -2.03 -19.58
C ARG A 297 -3.27 -3.27 -18.92
N CYS A 298 -3.51 -4.46 -19.48
CA CYS A 298 -2.95 -5.71 -18.96
C CYS A 298 -1.42 -5.69 -19.00
N VAL A 299 -0.84 -5.39 -20.16
CA VAL A 299 0.62 -5.37 -20.37
C VAL A 299 1.30 -4.33 -19.47
N MET A 300 0.79 -3.10 -19.44
CA MET A 300 1.39 -2.03 -18.65
C MET A 300 1.33 -2.31 -17.15
N ASN A 301 0.21 -2.87 -16.66
CA ASN A 301 0.10 -3.28 -15.25
C ASN A 301 1.04 -4.43 -14.90
N ASN A 302 1.21 -5.41 -15.80
CA ASN A 302 2.09 -6.55 -15.55
C ASN A 302 3.55 -6.10 -15.44
N LEU A 303 4.01 -5.25 -16.36
CA LEU A 303 5.35 -4.68 -16.32
C LEU A 303 5.58 -3.84 -15.06
N LEU A 304 4.63 -2.96 -14.71
CA LEU A 304 4.73 -2.15 -13.49
C LEU A 304 4.83 -3.02 -12.23
N THR A 305 4.02 -4.08 -12.16
CA THR A 305 4.02 -5.02 -11.04
C THR A 305 5.34 -5.77 -10.95
N PHE A 306 5.87 -6.24 -12.08
CA PHE A 306 7.16 -6.92 -12.14
C PHE A 306 8.30 -6.03 -11.66
N PHE A 307 8.44 -4.82 -12.20
CA PHE A 307 9.51 -3.91 -11.76
C PHE A 307 9.37 -3.49 -10.30
N THR A 308 8.14 -3.39 -9.80
CA THR A 308 7.92 -3.16 -8.36
C THR A 308 8.45 -4.34 -7.54
N LYS A 309 8.08 -5.58 -7.89
CA LYS A 309 8.58 -6.78 -7.19
C LYS A 309 10.10 -6.92 -7.27
N VAL A 310 10.73 -6.62 -8.41
CA VAL A 310 12.19 -6.59 -8.55
C VAL A 310 12.81 -5.58 -7.59
N CYS A 311 12.26 -4.36 -7.54
CA CYS A 311 12.73 -3.32 -6.65
C CYS A 311 12.62 -3.73 -5.17
N ASP A 312 11.51 -4.36 -4.79
CA ASP A 312 11.28 -4.82 -3.42
C ASP A 312 12.29 -5.90 -3.00
N VAL A 313 12.52 -6.90 -3.87
CA VAL A 313 13.51 -7.98 -3.62
C VAL A 313 14.92 -7.41 -3.47
N LEU A 314 15.33 -6.50 -4.36
CA LEU A 314 16.65 -5.85 -4.27
C LEU A 314 16.77 -4.94 -3.03
N SER A 315 15.69 -4.28 -2.63
CA SER A 315 15.68 -3.43 -1.44
C SER A 315 15.84 -4.25 -0.16
N GLU A 316 15.16 -5.39 -0.06
CA GLU A 316 15.32 -6.31 1.07
C GLU A 316 16.72 -6.94 1.08
N LEU A 317 17.27 -7.34 -0.07
CA LEU A 317 18.63 -7.87 -0.17
C LEU A 317 19.69 -6.91 0.41
N TRP A 318 19.50 -5.60 0.27
CA TRP A 318 20.47 -4.58 0.69
C TRP A 318 20.06 -3.77 1.92
N LYS A 319 19.02 -4.21 2.63
CA LYS A 319 18.48 -3.53 3.82
C LYS A 319 19.53 -3.37 4.92
N ASP A 320 20.35 -4.40 5.17
CA ASP A 320 21.35 -4.39 6.24
C ASP A 320 22.52 -3.45 5.93
N LYS A 321 22.95 -3.38 4.66
CA LYS A 321 23.98 -2.41 4.22
C LYS A 321 23.51 -0.96 4.38
N ASN A 322 22.23 -0.70 4.11
CA ASN A 322 21.65 0.64 4.29
C ASN A 322 21.56 1.02 5.78
N TYR A 323 21.29 0.07 6.68
CA TYR A 323 21.24 0.33 8.11
C TYR A 323 22.59 0.80 8.66
N GLU A 324 23.68 0.07 8.39
CA GLU A 324 25.02 0.45 8.85
C GLU A 324 25.48 1.83 8.31
N TYR A 325 25.11 2.14 7.07
CA TYR A 325 25.41 3.44 6.47
C TYR A 325 24.62 4.57 7.15
N ILE A 326 23.32 4.38 7.38
CA ILE A 326 22.47 5.35 8.06
C ILE A 326 22.91 5.53 9.51
N GLU A 327 23.22 4.45 10.23
CA GLU A 327 23.73 4.48 11.60
C GLU A 327 25.02 5.30 11.67
N ASN A 328 25.95 5.10 10.73
CA ASN A 328 27.18 5.88 10.65
C ASN A 328 26.93 7.37 10.39
N ILE A 329 26.03 7.73 9.47
CA ILE A 329 25.67 9.14 9.22
C ILE A 329 25.10 9.77 10.49
N VAL A 330 24.09 9.12 11.09
CA VAL A 330 23.40 9.63 12.28
C VAL A 330 24.37 9.76 13.45
N SER A 331 25.20 8.75 13.69
CA SER A 331 26.25 8.76 14.71
C SER A 331 27.25 9.91 14.48
N ASN A 332 27.67 10.12 13.23
CA ASN A 332 28.58 11.20 12.87
C ASN A 332 27.98 12.60 13.13
N GLU A 333 26.71 12.81 12.76
CA GLU A 333 26.00 14.07 13.01
C GLU A 333 25.72 14.30 14.50
N MET A 334 25.34 13.25 15.25
CA MET A 334 25.21 13.33 16.71
C MET A 334 26.53 13.73 17.37
N HIS A 335 27.65 13.14 16.94
CA HIS A 335 28.97 13.52 17.43
C HIS A 335 29.32 14.98 17.09
N LYS A 336 29.02 15.47 15.88
CA LYS A 336 29.23 16.89 15.52
C LYS A 336 28.40 17.83 16.40
N TYR A 337 27.12 17.51 16.60
CA TYR A 337 26.23 18.31 17.44
C TYR A 337 26.74 18.39 18.90
N ILE A 338 27.08 17.23 19.49
CA ILE A 338 27.64 17.17 20.84
C ILE A 338 28.95 17.96 20.92
N TYR A 339 29.84 17.80 19.94
CA TYR A 339 31.09 18.54 19.87
C TYR A 339 30.86 20.06 19.88
N HIS A 340 29.96 20.58 19.03
CA HIS A 340 29.65 22.01 19.00
C HIS A 340 29.05 22.54 20.30
N ARG A 341 28.31 21.69 21.02
CA ARG A 341 27.77 22.03 22.34
C ARG A 341 28.85 22.07 23.43
N ILE A 342 29.85 21.18 23.37
CA ILE A 342 30.85 21.08 24.44
C ILE A 342 32.14 21.88 24.19
N LYS A 343 32.50 22.18 22.93
CA LYS A 343 33.82 22.75 22.56
C LYS A 343 34.18 24.03 23.30
N TYR A 344 33.21 24.88 23.62
CA TYR A 344 33.45 26.15 24.29
C TYR A 344 33.77 26.01 25.79
N HIS A 345 33.61 24.81 26.35
CA HIS A 345 34.05 24.51 27.72
C HIS A 345 35.51 24.08 27.80
N PHE A 346 36.18 23.86 26.66
CA PHE A 346 37.61 23.54 26.55
C PHE A 346 38.41 24.81 26.25
N ASP A 347 38.34 25.79 27.15
CA ASP A 347 39.10 27.04 27.07
C ASP A 347 40.52 26.88 27.63
N ASP A 348 41.39 27.86 27.45
CA ASP A 348 42.80 27.78 27.86
C ASP A 348 43.00 27.52 29.36
N LYS A 349 42.01 27.86 30.20
CA LYS A 349 42.09 27.65 31.65
C LYS A 349 41.59 26.27 32.07
N SER A 350 40.60 25.71 31.37
CA SER A 350 39.97 24.44 31.71
C SER A 350 40.52 23.24 30.93
N LYS A 351 41.07 23.46 29.72
CA LYS A 351 41.43 22.41 28.75
C LYS A 351 42.42 21.39 29.32
N LEU A 352 43.48 21.84 30.01
CA LEU A 352 44.47 20.99 30.68
C LEU A 352 43.84 20.09 31.76
N MET A 353 42.99 20.68 32.60
CA MET A 353 42.28 19.96 33.66
C MET A 353 41.31 18.94 33.09
N LEU A 354 40.53 19.31 32.06
CA LEU A 354 39.59 18.43 31.38
C LEU A 354 40.29 17.27 30.66
N LYS A 355 41.46 17.52 30.07
CA LYS A 355 42.30 16.49 29.47
C LYS A 355 42.72 15.46 30.52
N MET A 356 43.20 15.92 31.67
CA MET A 356 43.62 15.04 32.77
C MET A 356 42.46 14.23 33.35
N ILE A 357 41.27 14.83 33.49
CA ILE A 357 40.05 14.11 33.90
C ILE A 357 39.65 13.06 32.86
N TYR A 358 39.74 13.39 31.56
CA TYR A 358 39.45 12.46 30.48
C TYR A 358 40.41 11.26 30.50
N ASP A 359 41.71 11.52 30.57
CA ASP A 359 42.79 10.53 30.53
C ASP A 359 42.77 9.62 31.77
N ARG A 360 42.50 10.16 32.97
CA ARG A 360 42.45 9.38 34.23
C ARG A 360 41.09 8.73 34.51
N ASN A 361 40.07 8.95 33.68
CA ASN A 361 38.67 8.52 33.84
C ASN A 361 37.92 9.09 35.05
N LEU A 362 38.58 9.17 36.21
CA LEU A 362 38.05 9.62 37.49
C LEU A 362 39.21 10.21 38.29
N ILE A 363 39.06 11.43 38.81
CA ILE A 363 40.10 12.09 39.61
C ILE A 363 39.47 12.89 40.75
N LEU A 364 40.16 13.02 41.88
CA LEU A 364 39.72 13.93 42.94
C LEU A 364 40.07 15.38 42.57
N ASP A 365 39.20 16.31 42.92
CA ASP A 365 39.46 17.74 42.78
C ASP A 365 40.66 18.22 43.63
N THR A 366 40.96 17.54 44.74
CA THR A 366 42.18 17.75 45.53
C THR A 366 43.45 17.37 44.78
N ASP A 367 43.42 16.23 44.08
CA ASP A 367 44.59 15.73 43.34
C ASP A 367 44.82 16.61 42.11
N LEU A 368 43.73 17.01 41.45
CA LEU A 368 43.76 17.96 40.35
C LEU A 368 44.30 19.33 40.80
N ALA A 369 43.90 19.82 41.97
CA ALA A 369 44.41 21.07 42.54
C ALA A 369 45.92 21.00 42.84
N ASN A 370 46.38 19.88 43.40
CA ASN A 370 47.80 19.66 43.68
C ASN A 370 48.64 19.62 42.41
N GLU A 371 48.19 18.92 41.36
CA GLU A 371 48.93 18.79 40.10
C GLU A 371 49.19 20.16 39.44
N PHE A 372 48.18 21.03 39.46
CA PHE A 372 48.27 22.34 38.81
C PHE A 372 48.70 23.48 39.76
N GLY A 373 49.05 23.16 41.01
CA GLY A 373 49.46 24.17 42.01
C GLY A 373 48.36 25.20 42.35
N TYR A 374 47.09 24.81 42.22
CA TYR A 374 45.94 25.69 42.48
C TYR A 374 45.24 25.35 43.80
N ASN A 375 44.44 26.29 44.30
CA ASN A 375 43.51 25.98 45.38
C ASN A 375 42.26 25.28 44.81
N ILE A 376 41.62 24.44 45.64
CA ILE A 376 40.44 23.65 45.25
C ILE A 376 39.29 24.54 44.76
N SER A 377 39.09 25.70 45.39
CA SER A 377 38.04 26.65 45.00
C SER A 377 38.24 27.19 43.58
N TYR A 378 39.49 27.43 43.16
CA TYR A 378 39.85 27.86 41.82
C TYR A 378 39.56 26.76 40.80
N VAL A 379 40.02 25.53 41.06
CA VAL A 379 39.73 24.36 40.20
C VAL A 379 38.22 24.19 39.99
N ARG A 380 37.44 24.22 41.07
CA ARG A 380 35.97 24.10 41.00
C ARG A 380 35.33 25.23 40.20
N LYS A 381 35.80 26.48 40.38
CA LYS A 381 35.28 27.65 39.65
C LYS A 381 35.59 27.55 38.16
N THR A 382 36.80 27.12 37.80
CA THR A 382 37.24 26.93 36.41
C THR A 382 36.44 25.83 35.71
N LEU A 383 36.15 24.72 36.40
CA LEU A 383 35.41 23.59 35.82
C LEU A 383 33.88 23.72 35.91
N TYR A 384 33.36 24.72 36.63
CA TYR A 384 31.92 24.86 36.90
C TYR A 384 31.08 24.90 35.62
N SER A 385 31.55 25.56 34.56
CA SER A 385 30.83 25.62 33.28
C SER A 385 30.69 24.23 32.64
N ALA A 386 31.74 23.40 32.71
CA ALA A 386 31.74 22.04 32.21
C ALA A 386 30.79 21.12 33.02
N THR A 387 30.63 21.38 34.33
CA THR A 387 29.69 20.59 35.17
C THR A 387 28.23 20.78 34.79
N LYS A 388 27.88 21.88 34.10
CA LYS A 388 26.53 22.09 33.58
C LYS A 388 26.27 21.36 32.27
N ALA A 389 27.31 20.82 31.64
CA ALA A 389 27.23 20.26 30.30
C ALA A 389 27.54 18.76 30.26
N PHE A 390 28.74 18.36 30.69
CA PHE A 390 29.23 16.98 30.50
C PHE A 390 30.15 16.46 31.62
N LEU A 391 30.57 17.33 32.55
CA LEU A 391 31.46 16.94 33.65
C LEU A 391 30.61 16.52 34.86
N GLY A 392 30.56 15.21 35.13
CA GLY A 392 29.93 14.64 36.30
C GLY A 392 30.81 14.78 37.55
N TYR A 393 30.15 14.82 38.72
CA TYR A 393 30.84 14.88 40.00
C TYR A 393 30.11 14.07 41.09
N LYS A 394 30.88 13.52 42.03
CA LYS A 394 30.37 12.80 43.22
C LYS A 394 31.17 13.19 44.45
N TYR A 395 30.49 13.52 45.54
CA TYR A 395 31.17 13.78 46.82
C TYR A 395 31.92 12.53 47.30
N ASN A 396 33.20 12.68 47.61
CA ASN A 396 34.00 11.63 48.21
C ASN A 396 33.98 11.76 49.74
N ASP A 397 34.08 13.00 50.24
CA ASP A 397 33.89 13.36 51.65
C ASP A 397 33.39 14.82 51.76
N LYS A 398 33.38 15.40 52.97
CA LYS A 398 32.93 16.79 53.20
C LYS A 398 33.81 17.86 52.55
N LYS A 399 34.98 17.51 52.05
CA LYS A 399 36.02 18.42 51.53
C LYS A 399 36.43 18.10 50.09
N SER A 400 36.28 16.88 49.61
CA SER A 400 36.74 16.42 48.29
C SER A 400 35.61 15.86 47.39
N THR A 401 35.79 16.02 46.08
CA THR A 401 34.85 15.59 45.04
C THR A 401 35.57 14.79 43.96
N LYS A 402 35.01 13.65 43.56
CA LYS A 402 35.44 12.88 42.39
C LYS A 402 34.82 13.46 41.12
N LEU A 403 35.65 13.78 40.14
CA LEU A 403 35.27 14.35 38.85
C LEU A 403 35.44 13.29 37.75
N TYR A 404 34.49 13.22 36.83
CA TYR A 404 34.53 12.33 35.66
C TYR A 404 33.76 12.93 34.49
N ILE A 405 34.11 12.53 33.27
CA ILE A 405 33.34 12.89 32.07
C ILE A 405 32.25 11.86 31.85
N ASP A 406 31.01 12.31 31.70
CA ASP A 406 29.87 11.44 31.46
C ASP A 406 30.07 10.56 30.22
N GLY A 407 29.70 9.28 30.33
CA GLY A 407 29.98 8.26 29.31
C GLY A 407 29.50 8.64 27.91
N ALA A 408 28.34 9.28 27.81
CA ALA A 408 27.75 9.75 26.55
C ALA A 408 28.65 10.75 25.79
N TYR A 409 29.49 11.51 26.50
CA TYR A 409 30.37 12.52 25.89
C TYR A 409 31.77 11.99 25.60
N ARG A 410 32.19 10.89 26.24
CA ARG A 410 33.54 10.31 26.04
C ARG A 410 33.78 9.88 24.59
N ALA A 411 32.79 9.26 23.93
CA ALA A 411 32.92 8.84 22.54
C ALA A 411 33.14 10.03 21.59
N THR A 412 32.41 11.13 21.79
CA THR A 412 32.60 12.38 21.04
C THR A 412 33.97 13.00 21.31
N ILE A 413 34.39 13.07 22.57
CA ILE A 413 35.70 13.64 22.94
C ILE A 413 36.84 12.80 22.35
N LYS A 414 36.72 11.47 22.33
CA LYS A 414 37.68 10.58 21.66
C LYS A 414 37.79 10.90 20.17
N LYS A 415 36.65 11.09 19.50
CA LYS A 415 36.60 11.39 18.06
C LYS A 415 37.22 12.74 17.71
N TYR A 416 37.00 13.76 18.54
CA TYR A 416 37.50 15.12 18.35
C TYR A 416 38.67 15.46 19.29
N TYR A 417 39.44 14.46 19.72
CA TYR A 417 40.46 14.64 20.77
C TYR A 417 41.46 15.73 20.42
N ASN A 418 42.01 15.68 19.20
CA ASN A 418 42.97 16.66 18.73
C ASN A 418 42.34 18.06 18.65
N GLU A 419 41.13 18.20 18.14
CA GLU A 419 40.47 19.51 18.06
C GLU A 419 40.20 20.12 19.44
N LEU A 420 39.87 19.29 20.43
CA LEU A 420 39.59 19.73 21.80
C LEU A 420 40.85 20.00 22.63
N PHE A 421 41.94 19.26 22.38
CA PHE A 421 43.15 19.28 23.22
C PHE A 421 44.44 19.71 22.49
N ASN A 422 44.37 20.11 21.23
CA ASN A 422 45.56 20.52 20.45
C ASN A 422 46.39 21.59 21.18
N GLY A 423 47.72 21.40 21.16
CA GLY A 423 48.70 22.33 21.75
C GLY A 423 48.97 22.12 23.25
N VAL A 424 48.49 21.03 23.84
CA VAL A 424 48.55 20.81 25.29
C VAL A 424 49.40 19.57 25.63
N ALA A 425 50.65 19.81 26.02
CA ALA A 425 51.50 18.80 26.66
C ALA A 425 51.44 18.99 28.19
N TYR A 426 51.63 17.91 28.95
CA TYR A 426 51.99 18.04 30.35
C TYR A 426 53.42 18.62 30.37
N GLU A 427 53.65 19.70 31.10
CA GLU A 427 55.03 20.02 31.50
C GLU A 427 55.44 18.91 32.48
N GLU A 428 56.40 18.07 32.06
CA GLU A 428 56.99 17.01 32.89
C GLU A 428 57.79 17.56 34.08
#